data_AF-A0A3N6CS77-F1
#
_entry.id   AF-A0A3N6CS77-F1
#
_cell.length_a   1.000
_cell.length_b   1.000
_cell.length_c   1.000
_cell.angle_alpha   90.00
_cell.angle_beta   90.00
_cell.angle_gamma   90.00
#
_symmetry.space_group_name_H-M   'P 1'
#
loop_
_entity.id
_entity.type
_entity.pdbx_description
1 polymer ?
#
loop_
_entity_poly.entity_id
_entity_poly.type
_entity_poly.pdbx_seq_one_letter_code
_entity_poly.pdbx_strand_id
1 'polypeptide(L)'
;MSTAVSHSAPERASSVDPAEEWDAWRAERHRALTSPTGNLALAETRWAPAGEVPDAAAAREGQPDTVTVTTLRRTDLVTGEDEHGLRFWDADAPAVRHFDRVDTFPYDPAWVLEASYTPVPGARRLAFEHIRDNGGSRDLVVPGDITLTVDGRAYTLSAFDDDGTLLLVFGDPTNGDSTYGAGRFLFVRRTDDESRVVLDFNRAFVPPCGFSDQYNCPMPPRQNRFHLPVEAGEKLPLFRDGFDAQH
;
A
#
# COMPACT_ATOMS: atom_id res chain seq x y z
N MET A 1 5.98 -27.47 10.01
CA MET A 1 5.45 -27.34 11.39
C MET A 1 5.42 -25.85 11.68
N SER A 2 4.26 -25.22 11.59
CA SER A 2 4.10 -23.78 11.80
C SER A 2 4.25 -23.51 13.30
N THR A 3 5.31 -22.81 13.70
CA THR A 3 5.50 -22.28 15.05
C THR A 3 4.56 -21.09 15.19
N ALA A 4 3.38 -21.34 15.75
CA ALA A 4 2.42 -20.29 16.09
C ALA A 4 3.08 -19.29 17.04
N VAL A 5 3.25 -18.06 16.56
CA VAL A 5 3.81 -16.96 17.36
C VAL A 5 2.70 -16.46 18.29
N SER A 6 2.89 -16.61 19.59
CA SER A 6 1.86 -16.31 20.58
C SER A 6 1.85 -14.82 20.94
N HIS A 7 0.81 -14.10 20.49
CA HIS A 7 0.44 -12.77 20.98
C HIS A 7 -1.01 -12.77 21.43
N SER A 8 -1.32 -12.06 22.51
CA SER A 8 -2.69 -11.94 23.02
C SER A 8 -3.54 -11.14 22.03
N ALA A 9 -4.53 -11.78 21.40
CA ALA A 9 -5.52 -11.11 20.57
C ALA A 9 -6.62 -10.47 21.45
N PRO A 10 -7.11 -9.26 21.12
CA PRO A 10 -8.19 -8.62 21.87
C PRO A 10 -9.57 -9.21 21.54
N GLU A 11 -10.48 -9.20 22.52
CA GLU A 11 -11.92 -9.39 22.31
C GLU A 11 -12.54 -8.13 21.71
N ARG A 12 -13.18 -8.24 20.53
CA ARG A 12 -13.89 -7.12 19.86
C ARG A 12 -15.41 -7.27 19.98
N ALA A 13 -16.08 -6.15 20.17
CA ALA A 13 -17.54 -6.01 20.23
C ALA A 13 -18.20 -5.74 18.85
N SER A 14 -17.79 -6.48 17.80
CA SER A 14 -18.51 -6.50 16.51
C SER A 14 -19.47 -7.69 16.52
N SER A 15 -20.71 -7.50 16.06
CA SER A 15 -21.67 -8.60 15.89
C SER A 15 -21.48 -9.37 14.58
N VAL A 16 -20.51 -8.97 13.75
CA VAL A 16 -20.18 -9.58 12.46
C VAL A 16 -18.91 -10.41 12.62
N ASP A 17 -18.87 -11.58 11.99
CA ASP A 17 -17.70 -12.46 12.01
C ASP A 17 -16.50 -11.75 11.34
N PRO A 18 -15.34 -11.63 12.02
CA PRO A 18 -14.14 -11.04 11.43
C PRO A 18 -13.71 -11.67 10.09
N ALA A 19 -14.02 -12.96 9.87
CA ALA A 19 -13.77 -13.62 8.60
C ALA A 19 -14.70 -13.10 7.48
N GLU A 20 -15.97 -12.82 7.79
CA GLU A 20 -16.91 -12.22 6.84
C GLU A 20 -16.50 -10.77 6.49
N GLU A 21 -16.06 -9.99 7.48
CA GLU A 21 -15.53 -8.65 7.23
C GLU A 21 -14.25 -8.68 6.38
N TRP A 22 -13.43 -9.73 6.52
CA TRP A 22 -12.25 -9.93 5.71
C TRP A 22 -12.59 -10.32 4.28
N ASP A 23 -13.59 -11.17 4.07
CA ASP A 23 -14.11 -11.51 2.74
C ASP A 23 -14.69 -10.29 2.02
N ALA A 24 -15.47 -9.48 2.73
CA ALA A 24 -15.99 -8.21 2.20
C ALA A 24 -14.85 -7.25 1.81
N TRP A 25 -13.80 -7.17 2.64
CA TRP A 25 -12.61 -6.37 2.33
C TRP A 25 -11.89 -6.87 1.08
N ARG A 26 -11.70 -8.19 0.91
CA ARG A 26 -11.09 -8.78 -0.30
C ARG A 26 -11.92 -8.48 -1.55
N ALA A 27 -13.24 -8.57 -1.46
CA ALA A 27 -14.15 -8.26 -2.55
C ALA A 27 -14.11 -6.76 -2.94
N GLU A 28 -14.04 -5.86 -1.95
CA GLU A 28 -13.84 -4.43 -2.21
C GLU A 28 -12.47 -4.18 -2.87
N ARG A 29 -11.41 -4.82 -2.37
CA ARG A 29 -10.08 -4.69 -2.99
C ARG A 29 -10.07 -5.13 -4.43
N HIS A 30 -10.68 -6.26 -4.76
CA HIS A 30 -10.81 -6.71 -6.15
C HIS A 30 -11.50 -5.65 -7.02
N ARG A 31 -12.67 -5.14 -6.57
CA ARG A 31 -13.41 -4.09 -7.29
C ARG A 31 -12.61 -2.81 -7.47
N ALA A 32 -11.88 -2.37 -6.44
CA ALA A 32 -11.05 -1.16 -6.51
C ALA A 32 -9.91 -1.31 -7.52
N LEU A 33 -9.22 -2.46 -7.51
CA LEU A 33 -8.11 -2.76 -8.41
C LEU A 33 -8.52 -2.74 -9.88
N THR A 34 -9.71 -3.28 -10.19
CA THR A 34 -10.24 -3.39 -11.56
C THR A 34 -11.18 -2.23 -11.96
N SER A 35 -11.31 -1.19 -11.13
CA SER A 35 -12.13 -0.04 -11.47
C SER A 35 -11.51 0.74 -12.65
N PRO A 36 -12.29 1.59 -13.36
CA PRO A 36 -11.76 2.36 -14.50
C PRO A 36 -10.55 3.25 -14.18
N THR A 37 -10.34 3.60 -12.91
CA THR A 37 -9.17 4.33 -12.40
C THR A 37 -8.47 3.55 -11.28
N GLY A 38 -8.59 2.22 -11.30
CA GLY A 38 -7.92 1.30 -10.39
C GLY A 38 -6.45 1.11 -10.76
N ASN A 39 -5.67 0.52 -9.87
CA ASN A 39 -4.22 0.38 -10.08
C ASN A 39 -3.88 -0.40 -11.36
N LEU A 40 -4.68 -1.40 -11.73
CA LEU A 40 -4.49 -2.20 -12.96
C LEU A 40 -4.80 -1.41 -14.23
N ALA A 41 -5.63 -0.37 -14.13
CA ALA A 41 -5.99 0.46 -15.27
C ALA A 41 -4.91 1.51 -15.58
N LEU A 42 -3.99 1.82 -14.66
CA LEU A 42 -2.98 2.84 -14.89
C LEU A 42 -1.96 2.40 -15.95
N ALA A 43 -2.16 2.87 -17.18
CA ALA A 43 -1.37 2.48 -18.35
C ALA A 43 -0.16 3.40 -18.57
N GLU A 44 -0.31 4.71 -18.32
CA GLU A 44 0.76 5.69 -18.54
C GLU A 44 0.72 6.81 -17.50
N THR A 45 1.90 7.25 -17.04
CA THR A 45 2.11 8.55 -16.39
C THR A 45 3.06 9.39 -17.23
N ARG A 46 2.60 10.57 -17.63
CA ARG A 46 3.36 11.53 -18.43
C ARG A 46 3.60 12.81 -17.65
N TRP A 47 4.86 13.13 -17.38
CA TRP A 47 5.24 14.39 -16.74
C TRP A 47 5.31 15.51 -17.78
N ALA A 48 4.79 16.68 -17.44
CA ALA A 48 4.90 17.88 -18.25
C ALA A 48 6.30 18.50 -18.10
N PRO A 49 6.74 19.34 -19.05
CA PRO A 49 7.92 20.16 -18.87
C PRO A 49 7.84 21.02 -17.60
N ALA A 50 8.99 21.35 -17.02
CA ALA A 50 9.06 22.16 -15.80
C ALA A 50 8.30 23.49 -15.95
N GLY A 51 7.45 23.80 -14.97
CA GLY A 51 6.63 25.02 -14.97
C GLY A 51 5.35 24.96 -15.82
N GLU A 52 5.09 23.86 -16.53
CA GLU A 52 3.86 23.69 -17.29
C GLU A 52 2.81 22.89 -16.51
N VAL A 53 1.54 23.29 -16.67
CA VAL A 53 0.38 22.53 -16.15
C VAL A 53 -0.34 21.91 -17.34
N PRO A 54 -0.34 20.57 -17.49
CA PRO A 54 -0.95 19.91 -18.63
C PRO A 54 -2.48 19.94 -18.54
N ASP A 55 -3.14 20.01 -19.71
CA ASP A 55 -4.59 19.96 -19.83
C ASP A 55 -5.07 18.50 -20.05
N ALA A 56 -5.75 17.95 -19.04
CA ALA A 56 -6.28 16.59 -19.08
C ALA A 56 -7.42 16.44 -20.11
N ALA A 57 -8.24 17.46 -20.34
CA ALA A 57 -9.34 17.40 -21.30
C ALA A 57 -8.80 17.37 -22.74
N ALA A 58 -7.81 18.22 -23.03
CA ALA A 58 -7.10 18.18 -24.31
C ALA A 58 -6.39 16.82 -24.53
N ALA A 59 -5.73 16.29 -23.50
CA ALA A 59 -5.05 14.99 -23.58
C ALA A 59 -6.00 13.79 -23.71
N ARG A 60 -7.26 13.94 -23.27
CA ARG A 60 -8.32 12.94 -23.44
C ARG A 60 -8.86 12.90 -24.87
N GLU A 61 -8.73 13.98 -25.64
CA GLU A 61 -9.16 14.02 -27.03
C GLU A 61 -8.40 12.98 -27.88
N GLY A 62 -9.13 12.18 -28.65
CA GLY A 62 -8.56 11.11 -29.48
C GLY A 62 -8.20 9.82 -28.73
N GLN A 63 -8.33 9.78 -27.40
CA GLN A 63 -8.19 8.54 -26.63
C GLN A 63 -9.43 7.64 -26.77
N PRO A 64 -9.29 6.31 -26.69
CA PRO A 64 -10.43 5.40 -26.61
C PRO A 64 -11.41 5.75 -25.50
N ASP A 65 -12.67 5.31 -25.64
CA ASP A 65 -13.73 5.56 -24.64
C ASP A 65 -13.43 4.91 -23.28
N THR A 66 -12.61 3.86 -23.28
CA THR A 66 -12.15 3.15 -22.07
C THR A 66 -11.10 3.93 -21.28
N VAL A 67 -10.53 4.99 -21.85
CA VAL A 67 -9.47 5.78 -21.22
C VAL A 67 -10.06 6.94 -20.44
N THR A 68 -9.62 7.08 -19.19
CA THR A 68 -9.81 8.27 -18.34
C THR A 68 -8.46 8.97 -18.18
N VAL A 69 -8.44 10.31 -18.23
CA VAL A 69 -7.21 11.10 -18.01
C VAL A 69 -7.37 11.93 -16.75
N THR A 70 -6.43 11.83 -15.83
CA THR A 70 -6.40 12.65 -14.60
C THR A 70 -5.09 13.40 -14.49
N THR A 71 -5.07 14.50 -13.74
CA THR A 71 -3.82 15.22 -13.42
C THR A 71 -3.19 14.65 -12.15
N LEU A 72 -1.88 14.83 -12.01
CA LEU A 72 -1.17 14.64 -10.74
C LEU A 72 -0.11 15.74 -10.56
N ARG A 73 0.29 15.95 -9.32
CA ARG A 73 1.39 16.86 -8.95
C ARG A 73 2.32 16.15 -7.99
N ARG A 74 3.62 16.43 -8.09
CA ARG A 74 4.62 16.07 -7.10
C ARG A 74 5.62 17.21 -6.92
N THR A 75 6.46 17.10 -5.91
CA THR A 75 7.64 17.96 -5.74
C THR A 75 8.86 17.21 -6.25
N ASP A 76 9.65 17.83 -7.12
CA ASP A 76 10.92 17.29 -7.61
C ASP A 76 11.91 17.14 -6.45
N LEU A 77 12.65 16.03 -6.42
CA LEU A 77 13.53 15.71 -5.30
C LEU A 77 14.86 16.46 -5.32
N VAL A 78 15.28 16.96 -6.47
CA VAL A 78 16.55 17.66 -6.68
C VAL A 78 16.35 19.17 -6.62
N THR A 79 15.38 19.69 -7.36
CA THR A 79 15.12 21.14 -7.47
C THR A 79 14.15 21.64 -6.40
N GLY A 80 13.28 20.77 -5.87
CA GLY A 80 12.20 21.17 -4.95
C GLY A 80 11.04 21.89 -5.64
N GLU A 81 11.03 21.96 -6.98
CA GLU A 81 9.98 22.60 -7.75
C GLU A 81 8.77 21.69 -7.93
N ASP A 82 7.62 22.29 -8.23
CA ASP A 82 6.41 21.54 -8.55
C ASP A 82 6.48 20.95 -9.96
N GLU A 83 6.26 19.65 -10.05
CA GLU A 83 6.08 18.94 -11.31
C GLU A 83 4.61 18.54 -11.46
N HIS A 84 4.06 18.80 -12.63
CA HIS A 84 2.71 18.39 -13.01
C HIS A 84 2.78 17.30 -14.07
N GLY A 85 1.76 16.45 -14.10
CA GLY A 85 1.65 15.42 -15.12
C GLY A 85 0.23 14.96 -15.35
N LEU A 86 0.11 13.96 -16.21
CA LEU A 86 -1.12 13.27 -16.56
C LEU A 86 -0.99 11.78 -16.27
N ARG A 87 -2.06 11.17 -15.81
CA ARG A 87 -2.26 9.72 -15.73
C ARG A 87 -3.33 9.30 -16.71
N PHE A 88 -3.02 8.29 -17.50
CA PHE A 88 -3.95 7.66 -18.44
C PHE A 88 -4.35 6.30 -17.87
N TRP A 89 -5.64 6.18 -17.56
CA TRP A 89 -6.24 4.99 -16.98
C TRP A 89 -7.09 4.31 -18.04
N ASP A 90 -6.70 3.13 -18.51
CA ASP A 90 -7.45 2.37 -19.50
C ASP A 90 -8.18 1.19 -18.84
N ALA A 91 -9.52 1.27 -18.82
CA ALA A 91 -10.36 0.22 -18.27
C ALA A 91 -10.32 -1.09 -19.08
N ASP A 92 -9.78 -1.07 -20.31
CA ASP A 92 -9.55 -2.25 -21.15
C ASP A 92 -8.05 -2.61 -21.28
N ALA A 93 -7.20 -2.08 -20.39
CA ALA A 93 -5.79 -2.43 -20.35
C ALA A 93 -5.59 -3.96 -20.25
N PRO A 94 -4.54 -4.54 -20.88
CA PRO A 94 -4.24 -5.96 -20.76
C PRO A 94 -4.17 -6.45 -19.31
N ALA A 95 -3.60 -5.65 -18.40
CA ALA A 95 -3.54 -5.96 -16.98
C ALA A 95 -4.93 -6.15 -16.36
N VAL A 96 -5.92 -5.31 -16.71
CA VAL A 96 -7.31 -5.46 -16.24
C VAL A 96 -7.94 -6.73 -16.83
N ARG A 97 -7.78 -6.97 -18.13
CA ARG A 97 -8.39 -8.12 -18.82
C ARG A 97 -7.89 -9.48 -18.34
N HIS A 98 -6.60 -9.58 -18.06
CA HIS A 98 -5.99 -10.83 -17.64
C HIS A 98 -5.96 -11.01 -16.12
N PHE A 99 -6.32 -9.99 -15.33
CA PHE A 99 -6.34 -10.11 -13.88
C PHE A 99 -7.35 -11.17 -13.41
N ASP A 100 -6.89 -12.09 -12.58
CA ASP A 100 -7.75 -13.09 -11.94
C ASP A 100 -8.17 -12.60 -10.55
N ARG A 101 -7.17 -12.48 -9.66
CA ARG A 101 -7.32 -12.09 -8.26
C ARG A 101 -5.96 -11.73 -7.66
N VAL A 102 -5.96 -11.21 -6.44
CA VAL A 102 -4.78 -11.24 -5.58
C VAL A 102 -4.86 -12.50 -4.72
N ASP A 103 -3.80 -13.30 -4.68
CA ASP A 103 -3.72 -14.44 -3.76
C ASP A 103 -3.57 -13.93 -2.32
N THR A 104 -4.09 -14.67 -1.34
CA THR A 104 -4.07 -14.25 0.07
C THR A 104 -3.75 -15.41 1.00
N PHE A 105 -3.10 -15.13 2.13
CA PHE A 105 -3.10 -16.07 3.24
C PHE A 105 -4.53 -16.23 3.81
N PRO A 106 -4.85 -17.37 4.46
CA PRO A 106 -6.08 -17.49 5.24
C PRO A 106 -6.15 -16.43 6.34
N TYR A 107 -7.37 -16.03 6.73
CA TYR A 107 -7.55 -15.15 7.88
C TYR A 107 -6.99 -15.81 9.14
N ASP A 108 -6.17 -15.06 9.88
CA ASP A 108 -5.57 -15.49 11.14
C ASP A 108 -5.74 -14.39 12.20
N PRO A 109 -6.52 -14.65 13.28
CA PRO A 109 -6.71 -13.67 14.34
C PRO A 109 -5.43 -13.35 15.12
N ALA A 110 -4.40 -14.22 15.09
CA ALA A 110 -3.10 -13.95 15.73
C ALA A 110 -2.35 -12.79 15.07
N TRP A 111 -2.73 -12.43 13.83
CA TRP A 111 -2.17 -11.32 13.07
C TRP A 111 -2.97 -10.01 13.21
N VAL A 112 -3.91 -9.97 14.16
CA VAL A 112 -4.59 -8.74 14.61
C VAL A 112 -3.91 -8.26 15.89
N LEU A 113 -2.95 -7.35 15.74
CA LEU A 113 -2.11 -6.90 16.85
C LEU A 113 -2.56 -5.53 17.38
N GLU A 114 -2.66 -5.40 18.69
CA GLU A 114 -2.78 -4.10 19.33
C GLU A 114 -1.40 -3.52 19.62
N ALA A 115 -1.27 -2.22 19.40
CA ALA A 115 -0.03 -1.50 19.63
C ALA A 115 -0.30 -0.18 20.35
N SER A 116 0.68 0.30 21.11
CA SER A 116 0.65 1.63 21.70
C SER A 116 1.02 2.67 20.64
N TYR A 117 0.28 3.78 20.62
CA TYR A 117 0.52 4.90 19.74
C TYR A 117 0.92 6.13 20.56
N THR A 118 2.11 6.66 20.29
CA THR A 118 2.59 7.90 20.91
C THR A 118 2.65 8.99 19.84
N PRO A 119 1.76 10.00 19.88
CA PRO A 119 1.86 11.14 18.98
C PRO A 119 3.20 11.84 19.15
N VAL A 120 3.84 12.22 18.04
CA VAL A 120 5.05 13.03 18.06
C VAL A 120 4.71 14.46 17.66
N PRO A 121 4.92 15.46 18.53
CA PRO A 121 4.57 16.84 18.23
C PRO A 121 5.33 17.38 17.00
N GLY A 122 4.64 18.17 16.19
CA GLY A 122 5.22 18.87 15.04
C GLY A 122 5.22 18.05 13.74
N ALA A 123 5.71 18.67 12.67
CA ALA A 123 5.81 18.04 11.35
C ALA A 123 7.03 17.12 11.27
N ARG A 124 7.16 16.13 12.19
CA ARG A 124 8.25 15.14 12.09
C ARG A 124 8.13 14.45 10.74
N ARG A 125 9.21 14.51 9.97
CA ARG A 125 9.32 13.83 8.69
C ARG A 125 10.37 12.73 8.79
N LEU A 126 10.10 11.60 8.15
CA LEU A 126 11.09 10.54 7.96
C LEU A 126 11.30 10.32 6.46
N ALA A 127 12.55 10.05 6.12
CA ALA A 127 12.94 9.68 4.78
C ALA A 127 12.47 8.26 4.46
N PHE A 128 11.64 8.13 3.44
CA PHE A 128 11.28 6.84 2.85
C PHE A 128 11.94 6.73 1.47
N GLU A 129 12.80 5.74 1.29
CA GLU A 129 13.31 5.37 -0.03
C GLU A 129 12.14 5.00 -0.94
N HIS A 130 12.21 5.32 -2.24
CA HIS A 130 11.19 4.89 -3.19
C HIS A 130 11.81 4.06 -4.32
N ILE A 131 11.04 3.11 -4.87
CA ILE A 131 11.53 2.08 -5.80
C ILE A 131 12.18 2.68 -7.05
N ARG A 132 11.68 3.82 -7.54
CA ARG A 132 12.14 4.45 -8.79
C ARG A 132 12.97 5.72 -8.58
N ASP A 133 13.41 5.99 -7.36
CA ASP A 133 14.25 7.16 -7.03
C ASP A 133 15.76 6.82 -7.01
N ASN A 134 16.18 5.62 -7.46
CA ASN A 134 17.58 5.16 -7.51
C ASN A 134 18.32 5.34 -6.16
N GLY A 135 17.66 4.99 -5.05
CA GLY A 135 18.16 5.18 -3.68
C GLY A 135 17.84 6.55 -3.07
N GLY A 136 17.19 7.44 -3.83
CA GLY A 136 16.60 8.67 -3.31
C GLY A 136 15.46 8.41 -2.32
N SER A 137 15.29 9.34 -1.39
CA SER A 137 14.24 9.28 -0.36
C SER A 137 13.36 10.52 -0.39
N ARG A 138 12.12 10.37 0.07
CA ARG A 138 11.16 11.46 0.24
C ARG A 138 10.78 11.59 1.70
N ASP A 139 10.73 12.83 2.17
CA ASP A 139 10.40 13.15 3.56
C ASP A 139 8.88 13.16 3.76
N LEU A 140 8.35 12.07 4.32
CA LEU A 140 6.93 11.90 4.62
C LEU A 140 6.63 12.23 6.07
N VAL A 141 5.46 12.82 6.34
CA VAL A 141 5.03 13.19 7.69
C VAL A 141 4.71 11.92 8.49
N VAL A 142 5.36 11.75 9.64
CA VAL A 142 5.17 10.61 10.54
C VAL A 142 4.65 11.13 11.89
N PRO A 143 3.33 11.14 12.09
CA PRO A 143 2.67 11.85 13.19
C PRO A 143 2.78 11.15 14.56
N GLY A 144 3.33 9.94 14.62
CA GLY A 144 3.52 9.22 15.86
C GLY A 144 4.36 7.95 15.72
N ASP A 145 4.75 7.40 16.87
CA ASP A 145 5.43 6.12 16.99
C ASP A 145 4.44 5.03 17.38
N ILE A 146 4.50 3.89 16.69
CA ILE A 146 3.70 2.71 16.99
C ILE A 146 4.61 1.68 17.65
N THR A 147 4.36 1.34 18.91
CA THR A 147 5.20 0.41 19.68
C THR A 147 4.43 -0.85 20.06
N LEU A 148 5.10 -1.99 19.88
CA LEU A 148 4.56 -3.32 20.15
C LEU A 148 5.69 -4.33 20.35
N THR A 149 5.36 -5.50 20.89
CA THR A 149 6.28 -6.64 20.95
C THR A 149 5.74 -7.74 20.06
N VAL A 150 6.58 -8.23 19.14
CA VAL A 150 6.29 -9.37 18.27
C VAL A 150 7.38 -10.41 18.43
N ASP A 151 7.02 -11.62 18.82
CA ASP A 151 7.89 -12.78 19.13
C ASP A 151 9.00 -12.43 20.12
N GLY A 152 8.60 -11.78 21.23
CA GLY A 152 9.54 -11.31 22.26
C GLY A 152 10.45 -10.16 21.83
N ARG A 153 10.36 -9.68 20.59
CA ARG A 153 11.13 -8.54 20.09
C ARG A 153 10.30 -7.26 20.09
N ALA A 154 10.84 -6.22 20.72
CA ALA A 154 10.25 -4.89 20.68
C ALA A 154 10.43 -4.23 19.31
N TYR A 155 9.38 -3.55 18.85
CA TYR A 155 9.32 -2.79 17.62
C TYR A 155 8.85 -1.37 17.89
N THR A 156 9.46 -0.40 17.19
CA THR A 156 8.97 0.97 17.07
C THR A 156 8.78 1.24 15.58
N LEU A 157 7.55 1.13 15.11
CA LEU A 157 7.18 1.27 13.72
C LEU A 157 6.82 2.72 13.38
N SER A 158 7.03 3.09 12.13
CA SER A 158 6.68 4.40 11.58
C SER A 158 5.65 4.25 10.45
N ALA A 159 4.47 4.83 10.63
CA ALA A 159 3.46 4.97 9.59
C ALA A 159 3.38 6.44 9.19
N PHE A 160 3.34 6.72 7.89
CA PHE A 160 3.17 8.10 7.42
C PHE A 160 1.69 8.46 7.26
N ASP A 161 1.39 9.75 7.28
CA ASP A 161 0.06 10.26 7.01
C ASP A 161 -0.23 10.22 5.50
N ASP A 162 -1.30 9.52 5.14
CA ASP A 162 -1.86 9.38 3.80
C ASP A 162 -3.30 9.92 3.85
N ASP A 163 -3.44 11.23 3.57
CA ASP A 163 -4.68 11.99 3.63
C ASP A 163 -5.51 11.76 4.92
N GLY A 164 -4.84 11.84 6.07
CA GLY A 164 -5.45 11.66 7.39
C GLY A 164 -5.58 10.21 7.86
N THR A 165 -5.16 9.24 7.04
CA THR A 165 -5.07 7.83 7.43
C THR A 165 -3.61 7.43 7.58
N LEU A 166 -3.28 6.68 8.63
CA LEU A 166 -1.91 6.19 8.83
C LEU A 166 -1.63 4.99 7.92
N LEU A 167 -0.60 5.10 7.09
CA LEU A 167 -0.15 4.05 6.20
C LEU A 167 1.20 3.49 6.66
N LEU A 168 1.19 2.23 7.11
CA LEU A 168 2.39 1.47 7.45
C LEU A 168 2.90 0.75 6.21
N VAL A 169 4.15 1.04 5.84
CA VAL A 169 4.88 0.26 4.84
C VAL A 169 5.84 -0.66 5.56
N PHE A 170 5.66 -1.97 5.40
CA PHE A 170 6.44 -2.97 6.12
C PHE A 170 7.02 -4.01 5.18
N GLY A 171 8.09 -4.65 5.66
CA GLY A 171 8.70 -5.79 5.01
C GLY A 171 8.89 -6.94 5.99
N ASP A 172 9.01 -8.14 5.46
CA ASP A 172 9.19 -9.36 6.23
C ASP A 172 9.81 -10.46 5.35
N PRO A 173 10.27 -11.59 5.92
CA PRO A 173 10.92 -12.66 5.17
C PRO A 173 10.09 -13.31 4.05
N THR A 174 8.77 -13.08 3.97
CA THR A 174 7.95 -13.58 2.84
C THR A 174 8.15 -12.79 1.54
N ASN A 175 8.70 -11.56 1.61
CA ASN A 175 8.84 -10.70 0.44
C ASN A 175 9.81 -11.31 -0.59
N GLY A 176 9.36 -11.39 -1.84
CA GLY A 176 10.16 -11.94 -2.95
C GLY A 176 10.12 -13.46 -3.04
N ASP A 177 9.47 -14.14 -2.08
CA ASP A 177 9.21 -15.58 -2.10
C ASP A 177 7.71 -15.84 -2.31
N SER A 178 6.89 -15.51 -1.30
CA SER A 178 5.45 -15.75 -1.31
C SER A 178 4.60 -14.48 -1.30
N THR A 179 5.20 -13.30 -1.10
CA THR A 179 4.55 -11.99 -1.17
C THR A 179 5.34 -11.01 -2.03
N TYR A 180 4.75 -9.85 -2.36
CA TYR A 180 5.38 -8.83 -3.20
C TYR A 180 6.76 -8.39 -2.68
N GLY A 181 7.75 -8.33 -3.58
CA GLY A 181 9.17 -8.20 -3.23
C GLY A 181 9.55 -6.89 -2.53
N ALA A 182 8.87 -5.80 -2.82
CA ALA A 182 9.16 -4.49 -2.22
C ALA A 182 8.56 -4.30 -0.82
N GLY A 183 7.76 -5.26 -0.33
CA GLY A 183 7.00 -5.15 0.90
C GLY A 183 5.51 -4.89 0.67
N ARG A 184 4.77 -4.69 1.76
CA ARG A 184 3.32 -4.53 1.74
C ARG A 184 2.89 -3.31 2.53
N PHE A 185 1.69 -2.84 2.23
CA PHE A 185 1.08 -1.70 2.89
C PHE A 185 0.01 -2.18 3.87
N LEU A 186 -0.18 -1.43 4.95
CA LEU A 186 -1.23 -1.65 5.94
C LEU A 186 -1.77 -0.31 6.41
N PHE A 187 -3.06 -0.07 6.22
CA PHE A 187 -3.72 1.04 6.89
C PHE A 187 -3.88 0.72 8.38
N VAL A 188 -3.37 1.61 9.23
CA VAL A 188 -3.40 1.45 10.69
C VAL A 188 -4.74 1.95 11.20
N ARG A 189 -5.46 1.09 11.94
CA ARG A 189 -6.77 1.44 12.48
C ARG A 189 -6.61 2.13 13.84
N ARG A 190 -7.03 3.39 13.91
CA ARG A 190 -7.20 4.12 15.18
C ARG A 190 -8.30 3.46 16.02
N THR A 191 -8.15 3.47 17.33
CA THR A 191 -9.22 3.06 18.26
C THR A 191 -9.86 4.28 18.91
N ASP A 192 -10.95 4.08 19.67
CA ASP A 192 -11.56 5.15 20.47
C ASP A 192 -10.60 5.66 21.57
N ASP A 193 -9.61 4.85 21.94
CA ASP A 193 -8.45 5.27 22.74
C ASP A 193 -7.35 5.76 21.79
N GLU A 194 -7.09 7.07 21.81
CA GLU A 194 -6.09 7.72 20.95
C GLU A 194 -4.65 7.23 21.20
N SER A 195 -4.39 6.60 22.35
CA SER A 195 -3.09 6.01 22.70
C SER A 195 -2.90 4.58 22.16
N ARG A 196 -3.90 4.06 21.43
CA ARG A 196 -3.90 2.69 20.92
C ARG A 196 -4.28 2.64 19.44
N VAL A 197 -3.66 1.72 18.74
CA VAL A 197 -3.98 1.39 17.35
C VAL A 197 -4.04 -0.12 17.17
N VAL A 198 -4.72 -0.55 16.11
CA VAL A 198 -4.77 -1.95 15.68
C VAL A 198 -4.07 -2.09 14.34
N LEU A 199 -3.11 -3.02 14.30
CA LEU A 199 -2.42 -3.48 13.10
C LEU A 199 -3.04 -4.82 12.68
N ASP A 200 -3.93 -4.76 11.70
CA ASP A 200 -4.61 -5.95 11.19
C ASP A 200 -3.93 -6.44 9.91
N PHE A 201 -2.92 -7.30 10.06
CA PHE A 201 -2.12 -7.77 8.93
C PHE A 201 -2.91 -8.66 7.96
N ASN A 202 -4.10 -9.16 8.33
CA ASN A 202 -4.99 -9.83 7.37
C ASN A 202 -5.48 -8.90 6.26
N ARG A 203 -5.38 -7.58 6.48
CA ARG A 203 -5.73 -6.52 5.54
C ARG A 203 -4.48 -5.82 4.98
N ALA A 204 -3.30 -6.39 5.18
CA ALA A 204 -2.10 -5.96 4.48
C ALA A 204 -2.26 -6.25 2.98
N PHE A 205 -1.83 -5.31 2.14
CA PHE A 205 -2.09 -5.34 0.71
C PHE A 205 -0.84 -5.07 -0.13
N VAL A 206 -0.86 -5.58 -1.36
CA VAL A 206 0.14 -5.31 -2.38
C VAL A 206 0.06 -3.81 -2.74
N PRO A 207 1.17 -3.07 -2.66
CA PRO A 207 1.19 -1.65 -3.03
C PRO A 207 0.79 -1.41 -4.50
N PRO A 208 0.37 -0.18 -4.88
CA PRO A 208 -0.02 0.13 -6.26
C PRO A 208 1.04 -0.23 -7.33
N CYS A 209 2.32 -0.10 -7.01
CA CYS A 209 3.43 -0.49 -7.90
C CYS A 209 3.52 -2.00 -8.15
N GLY A 210 2.88 -2.85 -7.34
CA GLY A 210 2.73 -4.28 -7.64
C GLY A 210 1.61 -4.57 -8.66
N PHE A 211 1.01 -3.53 -9.25
CA PHE A 211 0.00 -3.65 -10.32
C PHE A 211 0.32 -2.79 -11.55
N SER A 212 1.14 -1.74 -11.41
CA SER A 212 1.54 -0.87 -12.52
C SER A 212 2.88 -0.16 -12.24
N ASP A 213 3.73 -0.10 -13.26
CA ASP A 213 5.04 0.56 -13.21
C ASP A 213 5.00 2.07 -13.17
N GLN A 214 3.81 2.62 -13.37
CA GLN A 214 3.57 4.05 -13.35
C GLN A 214 3.53 4.60 -11.91
N TYR A 215 3.59 3.72 -10.89
CA TYR A 215 3.72 4.11 -9.49
C TYR A 215 5.17 4.09 -9.03
N ASN A 216 5.50 5.05 -8.17
CA ASN A 216 6.73 5.07 -7.41
C ASN A 216 6.39 4.93 -5.93
N CYS A 217 6.44 3.70 -5.41
CA CYS A 217 6.06 3.42 -4.03
C CYS A 217 7.23 3.63 -3.06
N PRO A 218 6.95 4.05 -1.81
CA PRO A 218 7.92 3.96 -0.72
C PRO A 218 8.28 2.50 -0.38
N MET A 219 9.54 2.31 0.01
CA MET A 219 10.10 1.09 0.55
C MET A 219 10.01 1.06 2.08
N PRO A 220 9.88 -0.12 2.70
CA PRO A 220 9.81 -0.22 4.15
C PRO A 220 11.13 0.23 4.79
N PRO A 221 11.11 1.23 5.69
CA PRO A 221 12.30 1.64 6.43
C PRO A 221 12.73 0.52 7.37
N ARG A 222 14.00 0.54 7.82
CA ARG A 222 14.60 -0.57 8.57
C ARG A 222 13.80 -0.99 9.80
N GLN A 223 13.24 -0.02 10.53
CA GLN A 223 12.45 -0.28 11.73
C GLN A 223 11.10 -0.96 11.45
N ASN A 224 10.58 -0.86 10.22
CA ASN A 224 9.35 -1.52 9.79
C ASN A 224 9.58 -2.91 9.17
N ARG A 225 10.79 -3.47 9.31
CA ARG A 225 11.10 -4.80 8.79
C ARG A 225 11.00 -5.83 9.90
N PHE A 226 9.99 -6.69 9.81
CA PHE A 226 9.78 -7.79 10.74
C PHE A 226 10.85 -8.86 10.54
N HIS A 227 11.23 -9.51 11.64
CA HIS A 227 12.27 -10.55 11.60
C HIS A 227 11.71 -11.93 11.26
N LEU A 228 10.39 -12.10 11.38
CA LEU A 228 9.67 -13.34 11.16
C LEU A 228 8.63 -13.18 10.03
N PRO A 229 8.26 -14.27 9.35
CA PRO A 229 7.29 -14.25 8.26
C PRO A 229 5.92 -13.73 8.72
N VAL A 230 5.38 -12.72 8.04
CA VAL A 230 4.02 -12.23 8.29
C VAL A 230 3.06 -12.94 7.34
N GLU A 231 2.61 -14.15 7.71
CA GLU A 231 1.74 -15.02 6.91
C GLU A 231 0.25 -14.62 6.99
N ALA A 232 -0.03 -13.33 6.82
CA ALA A 232 -1.38 -12.76 6.75
C ALA A 232 -1.47 -11.71 5.64
N GLY A 233 -2.65 -11.52 5.06
CA GLY A 233 -2.91 -10.50 4.02
C GLY A 233 -2.63 -10.97 2.60
N GLU A 234 -2.50 -10.01 1.68
CA GLU A 234 -2.25 -10.28 0.27
C GLU A 234 -0.83 -10.81 0.02
N LYS A 235 -0.73 -11.67 -1.00
CA LYS A 235 0.47 -12.30 -1.51
C LYS A 235 0.92 -11.65 -2.82
N LEU A 236 0.59 -12.25 -3.95
CA LEU A 236 0.93 -11.78 -5.30
C LEU A 236 -0.35 -11.69 -6.14
N PRO A 237 -0.44 -10.71 -7.06
CA PRO A 237 -1.48 -10.70 -8.07
C PRO A 237 -1.29 -11.90 -9.01
N LEU A 238 -2.40 -12.54 -9.36
CA LEU A 238 -2.44 -13.66 -10.29
C LEU A 238 -3.14 -13.21 -11.57
N PHE A 239 -2.53 -13.58 -12.69
CA PHE A 239 -3.02 -13.28 -14.03
C PHE A 239 -3.25 -14.57 -14.82
N ARG A 240 -4.20 -14.52 -15.74
CA ARG A 240 -4.58 -15.63 -16.60
C ARG A 240 -3.75 -15.64 -17.88
N ASP A 241 -3.84 -16.74 -18.62
CA ASP A 241 -3.30 -16.89 -19.98
C ASP A 241 -1.78 -16.68 -20.10
N GLY A 242 -1.05 -16.85 -18.99
CA GLY A 242 0.39 -16.60 -18.95
C GLY A 242 0.77 -15.12 -19.10
N PHE A 243 -0.19 -14.20 -18.93
CA PHE A 243 0.10 -12.78 -18.87
C PHE A 243 1.01 -12.53 -17.67
N ASP A 244 2.23 -12.09 -17.95
CA ASP A 244 3.13 -11.59 -16.93
C ASP A 244 2.94 -10.08 -16.88
N ALA A 245 2.43 -9.59 -15.76
CA ALA A 245 2.33 -8.16 -15.52
C ALA A 245 3.71 -7.49 -15.36
N GLN A 246 4.79 -8.29 -15.42
CA GLN A 246 6.21 -7.96 -15.32
C GLN A 246 6.46 -6.45 -15.17
N HIS A 247 6.60 -6.10 -13.89
CA HIS A 247 6.93 -4.79 -13.34
C HIS A 247 8.45 -4.56 -13.32
#